data_AF-A0A1M6B125-F1
#
_entry.id   AF-A0A1M6B125-F1
#
_cell.length_a   1.000
_cell.length_b   1.000
_cell.length_c   1.000
_cell.angle_alpha   90.00
_cell.angle_beta   90.00
_cell.angle_gamma   90.00
#
_symmetry.space_group_name_H-M   'P 1'
#
loop_
_entity.id
_entity.type
_entity.pdbx_description
1 polymer ?
#
loop_
_entity_poly.entity_id
_entity_poly.type
_entity_poly.pdbx_seq_one_letter_code
_entity_poly.pdbx_strand_id
1 'polypeptide(L)'
;MLTIYQSDYADCLSVRRATACERLKSSVYVPDSWPRRYPLAAVLPTVPAPDRAAGWPRLLRGCKASSDPFDVGPDPITVATTLNAALDQGQRARLFRARKLFDAALCDTLVGSDELAPYLSLLHHLLPLQRETLIFLLHPDPDATPPKFEEIASGFALRHARWDPRFNLNNINQEAA
;
A
#
# COMPACT_ATOMS: atom_id res chain seq x y z
N MET A 1 7.58 -4.56 -0.80
CA MET A 1 6.53 -4.77 0.23
C MET A 1 7.04 -4.62 1.68
N LEU A 2 6.16 -4.23 2.62
CA LEU A 2 6.36 -4.34 4.09
C LEU A 2 5.50 -5.48 4.65
N THR A 3 6.02 -6.24 5.61
CA THR A 3 5.34 -7.39 6.21
C THR A 3 5.43 -7.38 7.73
N ILE A 4 4.48 -8.02 8.42
CA ILE A 4 4.48 -8.14 9.88
C ILE A 4 4.10 -9.56 10.29
N TYR A 5 4.70 -10.06 11.38
CA TYR A 5 4.28 -11.32 11.99
C TYR A 5 3.08 -11.11 12.90
N GLN A 6 2.29 -12.17 13.11
CA GLN A 6 1.13 -12.12 13.99
C GLN A 6 1.48 -11.73 15.44
N SER A 7 2.62 -12.19 15.96
CA SER A 7 3.14 -11.81 17.29
C SER A 7 3.40 -10.31 17.36
N ASP A 8 4.11 -9.78 16.36
CA ASP A 8 4.52 -8.38 16.31
C ASP A 8 3.30 -7.47 16.15
N TYR A 9 2.28 -7.90 15.41
CA TYR A 9 0.98 -7.20 15.35
C TYR A 9 0.34 -7.08 16.74
N ALA A 10 0.31 -8.19 17.49
CA ALA A 10 -0.28 -8.20 18.83
C ALA A 10 0.50 -7.28 19.78
N ASP A 11 1.82 -7.36 19.74
CA ASP A 11 2.72 -6.59 20.59
C ASP A 11 2.66 -5.08 20.26
N CYS A 12 2.72 -4.72 18.97
CA CYS A 12 2.65 -3.33 18.50
C CYS A 12 1.32 -2.64 18.86
N LEU A 13 0.21 -3.38 18.83
CA LEU A 13 -1.11 -2.86 19.19
C LEU A 13 -1.47 -3.06 20.66
N SER A 14 -0.60 -3.74 21.43
CA SER A 14 -0.84 -4.10 22.83
C SER A 14 -2.16 -4.85 23.04
N VAL A 15 -2.48 -5.77 22.12
CA VAL A 15 -3.68 -6.61 22.17
C VAL A 15 -3.33 -8.06 22.50
N ARG A 16 -4.32 -8.82 22.99
CA ARG A 16 -4.14 -10.26 23.22
C ARG A 16 -3.87 -10.98 21.91
N ARG A 17 -3.04 -12.04 21.94
CA ARG A 17 -2.78 -12.88 20.76
C ARG A 17 -4.04 -13.45 20.12
N ALA A 18 -5.04 -13.84 20.92
CA ALA A 18 -6.33 -14.29 20.41
C ALA A 18 -7.06 -13.22 19.59
N THR A 19 -7.01 -11.95 20.03
CA THR A 19 -7.57 -10.82 19.28
C THR A 19 -6.81 -10.60 17.97
N ALA A 20 -5.48 -10.70 17.98
CA ALA A 20 -4.67 -10.63 16.78
C ALA A 20 -5.00 -11.76 15.80
N CYS A 21 -5.13 -13.01 16.27
CA CYS A 21 -5.57 -14.15 15.45
C CYS A 21 -6.90 -13.86 14.75
N GLU A 22 -7.89 -13.39 15.51
CA GLU A 22 -9.24 -13.16 14.97
C GLU A 22 -9.24 -12.03 13.93
N ARG A 23 -8.54 -10.92 14.21
CA ARG A 23 -8.42 -9.79 13.27
C ARG A 23 -7.71 -10.18 11.98
N LEU A 24 -6.71 -11.06 12.06
CA LEU A 24 -5.89 -11.49 10.91
C LEU A 24 -6.42 -12.74 10.20
N LYS A 25 -7.51 -13.33 10.69
CA LYS A 25 -8.03 -14.62 10.21
C LYS A 25 -8.37 -14.63 8.73
N SER A 26 -8.90 -13.52 8.23
CA SER A 26 -9.27 -13.33 6.82
C SER A 26 -8.23 -12.53 6.03
N SER A 27 -7.13 -12.12 6.66
CA SER A 27 -6.07 -11.37 5.98
C SER A 27 -5.22 -12.30 5.11
N VAL A 28 -4.96 -11.87 3.88
CA VAL A 28 -4.02 -12.55 3.00
C VAL A 28 -2.62 -12.51 3.63
N TYR A 29 -1.90 -13.63 3.57
CA TYR A 29 -0.52 -13.75 4.03
C TYR A 29 0.38 -14.21 2.88
N VAL A 30 1.68 -13.96 3.01
CA VAL A 30 2.67 -14.34 2.00
C VAL A 30 2.72 -15.87 1.86
N PRO A 31 2.56 -16.43 0.65
CA PRO A 31 2.68 -17.86 0.42
C PRO A 31 4.01 -18.40 0.94
N ASP A 32 3.99 -19.64 1.45
CA ASP A 32 5.18 -20.36 1.95
C ASP A 32 5.97 -19.63 3.04
N SER A 33 5.34 -18.66 3.73
CA SER A 33 5.93 -18.01 4.89
C SER A 33 5.62 -18.78 6.17
N TRP A 34 6.61 -19.47 6.73
CA TRP A 34 6.57 -19.98 8.10
C TRP A 34 7.71 -19.38 8.93
N PRO A 35 7.42 -18.67 10.05
CA PRO A 35 6.08 -18.27 10.51
C PRO A 35 5.36 -17.33 9.53
N ARG A 36 4.01 -17.31 9.59
CA ARG A 36 3.16 -16.53 8.67
C ARG A 36 3.52 -15.05 8.70
N ARG A 37 3.81 -14.49 7.52
CA ARG A 37 4.06 -13.07 7.29
C ARG A 37 2.88 -12.45 6.58
N TYR A 38 2.34 -11.39 7.14
CA TYR A 38 1.21 -10.67 6.55
C TYR A 38 1.70 -9.38 5.89
N PRO A 39 1.32 -9.06 4.65
CA PRO A 39 1.55 -7.75 4.06
C PRO A 39 0.96 -6.65 4.95
N LEU A 40 1.75 -5.63 5.29
CA LEU A 40 1.29 -4.55 6.18
C LEU A 40 0.02 -3.90 5.63
N ALA A 41 -0.03 -3.63 4.32
CA ALA A 41 -1.21 -3.09 3.64
C ALA A 41 -2.48 -3.93 3.83
N ALA A 42 -2.37 -5.25 3.90
CA ALA A 42 -3.52 -6.15 4.13
C ALA A 42 -3.96 -6.17 5.61
N VAL A 43 -3.09 -5.75 6.51
CA VAL A 43 -3.30 -5.81 7.96
C VAL A 43 -3.81 -4.49 8.52
N LEU A 44 -3.41 -3.34 7.96
CA LEU A 44 -3.85 -2.03 8.45
C LEU A 44 -5.38 -1.89 8.56
N PRO A 45 -6.20 -2.35 7.58
CA PRO A 45 -7.65 -2.24 7.68
C PRO A 45 -8.28 -3.03 8.83
N THR A 46 -7.58 -4.05 9.35
CA THR A 46 -8.06 -4.86 10.49
C THR A 46 -8.03 -4.09 11.81
N VAL A 47 -7.34 -2.95 11.87
CA VAL A 47 -7.33 -2.07 13.02
C VAL A 47 -8.64 -1.27 13.05
N PRO A 48 -9.40 -1.29 14.16
CA PRO A 48 -10.63 -0.51 14.31
C PRO A 48 -10.39 0.97 14.05
N ALA A 49 -11.34 1.66 13.40
CA ALA A 49 -11.18 3.06 13.01
C ALA A 49 -10.72 4.01 14.15
N PRO A 50 -11.25 3.92 15.39
CA PRO A 50 -10.79 4.75 16.51
C PRO A 50 -9.31 4.54 16.88
N ASP A 51 -8.75 3.37 16.59
CA ASP A 51 -7.40 2.99 16.99
C ASP A 51 -6.36 3.27 15.90
N ARG A 52 -6.77 3.59 14.67
CA ARG A 52 -5.86 3.68 13.50
C ARG A 52 -4.78 4.73 13.66
N ALA A 53 -5.13 5.92 14.15
CA ALA A 53 -4.20 7.04 14.30
C ALA A 53 -2.98 6.69 15.17
N ALA A 54 -3.18 5.91 16.24
CA ALA A 54 -2.10 5.45 17.10
C ALA A 54 -1.53 4.08 16.68
N GLY A 55 -2.38 3.21 16.14
CA GLY A 55 -2.04 1.82 15.83
C GLY A 55 -1.22 1.67 14.56
N TRP A 56 -1.54 2.39 13.49
CA TRP A 56 -0.85 2.27 12.21
C TRP A 56 0.64 2.66 12.29
N PRO A 57 1.03 3.78 12.94
CA PRO A 57 2.44 4.10 13.13
C PRO A 57 3.19 3.10 14.03
N ARG A 58 2.50 2.39 14.93
CA ARG A 58 3.10 1.31 15.73
C ARG A 58 3.36 0.07 14.88
N LEU A 59 2.38 -0.34 14.07
CA LEU A 59 2.53 -1.45 13.13
C LEU A 59 3.62 -1.19 12.09
N LEU A 60 3.74 0.04 11.60
CA LEU A 60 4.81 0.43 10.69
C LEU A 60 6.19 0.22 11.31
N ARG A 61 6.36 0.59 12.59
CA ARG A 61 7.64 0.39 13.31
C ARG A 61 7.99 -1.08 13.52
N GLY A 62 7.00 -1.95 13.66
CA GLY A 62 7.19 -3.39 13.84
C GLY A 62 7.32 -4.19 12.55
N CYS A 63 7.19 -3.57 11.38
CA CYS A 63 7.20 -4.29 10.11
C CYS A 63 8.63 -4.55 9.59
N LYS A 64 8.77 -5.56 8.75
CA LYS A 64 9.99 -5.92 8.02
C LYS A 64 9.81 -5.68 6.53
N ALA A 65 10.83 -5.11 5.92
CA ALA A 65 10.90 -4.92 4.48
C ALA A 65 11.25 -6.23 3.75
N SER A 66 10.53 -6.53 2.67
CA SER A 66 10.97 -7.51 1.66
C SER A 66 12.31 -7.08 1.02
N SER A 67 13.10 -8.02 0.51
CA SER A 67 14.27 -7.66 -0.31
C SER A 67 13.86 -7.00 -1.64
N ASP A 68 12.66 -7.31 -2.13
CA ASP A 68 12.11 -6.72 -3.34
C ASP A 68 11.34 -5.42 -3.02
N PRO A 69 11.80 -4.25 -3.52
CA PRO A 69 11.14 -2.97 -3.28
C PRO A 69 9.84 -2.80 -4.08
N PHE A 70 9.67 -3.55 -5.19
CA PHE A 70 8.51 -3.46 -6.08
C PHE A 70 7.45 -4.52 -5.80
N ASP A 71 7.75 -5.50 -4.96
CA ASP A 71 6.77 -6.47 -4.48
C ASP A 71 5.61 -5.74 -3.76
N VAL A 72 4.38 -6.11 -4.09
CA VAL A 72 3.14 -5.59 -3.49
C VAL A 72 2.27 -6.71 -2.90
N GLY A 73 2.79 -7.93 -2.88
CA GLY A 73 2.18 -9.07 -2.21
C GLY A 73 1.10 -9.80 -3.00
N PRO A 74 0.54 -10.85 -2.40
CA PRO A 74 -0.58 -11.61 -2.95
C PRO A 74 -1.89 -10.81 -2.93
N ASP A 75 -2.75 -11.08 -3.92
CA ASP A 75 -4.06 -10.43 -4.10
C ASP A 75 -4.02 -8.88 -4.00
N PRO A 76 -3.20 -8.24 -4.83
CA PRO A 76 -2.91 -6.81 -4.76
C PRO A 76 -4.14 -5.93 -4.97
N ILE A 77 -5.07 -6.35 -5.81
CA ILE A 77 -6.27 -5.56 -6.15
C ILE A 77 -7.17 -5.45 -4.93
N THR A 78 -7.49 -6.58 -4.29
CA THR A 78 -8.34 -6.62 -3.09
C THR A 78 -7.70 -5.86 -1.94
N VAL A 79 -6.39 -6.05 -1.73
CA VAL A 79 -5.64 -5.38 -0.66
C VAL A 79 -5.61 -3.86 -0.88
N ALA A 80 -5.34 -3.40 -2.11
CA ALA A 80 -5.35 -1.98 -2.45
C ALA A 80 -6.75 -1.37 -2.26
N THR A 81 -7.81 -2.03 -2.72
CA THR A 81 -9.19 -1.57 -2.56
C THR A 81 -9.54 -1.42 -1.07
N THR A 82 -9.23 -2.44 -0.27
CA THR A 82 -9.55 -2.43 1.17
C THR A 82 -8.73 -1.38 1.92
N LEU A 83 -7.45 -1.20 1.56
CA LEU A 83 -6.62 -0.15 2.13
C LEU A 83 -7.14 1.24 1.79
N ASN A 84 -7.44 1.51 0.51
CA ASN A 84 -7.95 2.81 0.05
C ASN A 84 -9.24 3.20 0.78
N ALA A 85 -10.16 2.26 1.00
CA ALA A 85 -11.37 2.49 1.78
C ALA A 85 -11.08 2.82 3.26
N ALA A 86 -10.01 2.26 3.83
CA ALA A 86 -9.63 2.47 5.22
C ALA A 86 -8.84 3.77 5.48
N LEU A 87 -8.29 4.42 4.44
CA LEU A 87 -7.54 5.66 4.57
C LEU A 87 -8.43 6.82 5.05
N ASP A 88 -7.92 7.61 5.99
CA ASP A 88 -8.54 8.87 6.40
C ASP A 88 -8.34 9.99 5.36
N GLN A 89 -8.94 11.16 5.61
CA GLN A 89 -8.87 12.30 4.69
C GLN A 89 -7.43 12.81 4.47
N GLY A 90 -6.61 12.83 5.53
CA GLY A 90 -5.22 13.30 5.43
C GLY A 90 -4.35 12.35 4.61
N GLN A 91 -4.52 11.05 4.82
CA GLN A 91 -3.85 10.00 4.07
C GLN A 91 -4.30 9.97 2.60
N ARG A 92 -5.59 10.18 2.33
CA ARG A 92 -6.10 10.31 0.95
C ARG A 92 -5.49 11.51 0.22
N ALA A 93 -5.36 12.65 0.91
CA ALA A 93 -4.71 13.84 0.34
C ALA A 93 -3.23 13.58 0.04
N ARG A 94 -2.51 12.87 0.93
CA ARG A 94 -1.12 12.44 0.67
C ARG A 94 -1.03 11.47 -0.50
N LEU A 95 -1.94 10.51 -0.61
CA LEU A 95 -1.96 9.57 -1.72
C LEU A 95 -2.17 10.29 -3.06
N PHE A 96 -3.07 11.29 -3.09
CA PHE A 96 -3.25 12.12 -4.28
C PHE A 96 -1.97 12.88 -4.66
N ARG A 97 -1.27 13.46 -3.68
CA ARG A 97 0.04 14.09 -3.91
C ARG A 97 1.07 13.09 -4.43
N ALA A 98 1.14 11.89 -3.84
CA ALA A 98 2.04 10.83 -4.25
C ALA A 98 1.79 10.40 -5.71
N ARG A 99 0.52 10.24 -6.11
CA ARG A 99 0.15 9.94 -7.50
C ARG A 99 0.63 11.01 -8.49
N LYS A 100 0.44 12.29 -8.17
CA LYS A 100 0.94 13.40 -9.02
C LYS A 100 2.46 13.37 -9.19
N LEU A 101 3.20 13.12 -8.10
CA LEU A 101 4.66 13.04 -8.15
C LEU A 101 5.13 11.79 -8.91
N PHE A 102 4.42 10.68 -8.75
CA PHE A 102 4.64 9.46 -9.51
C PHE A 102 4.43 9.69 -11.01
N ASP A 103 3.36 10.38 -11.40
CA ASP A 103 3.07 10.72 -12.81
C ASP A 103 4.18 11.58 -13.42
N ALA A 104 4.62 12.62 -12.70
CA ALA A 104 5.74 13.46 -13.14
C ALA A 104 7.01 12.62 -13.36
N ALA A 105 7.36 11.76 -12.39
CA ALA A 105 8.53 10.88 -12.50
C ALA A 105 8.40 9.86 -13.64
N LEU A 106 7.21 9.33 -13.93
CA LEU A 106 6.99 8.46 -15.08
C LEU A 106 7.20 9.20 -16.41
N CYS A 107 6.65 10.40 -16.53
CA CYS A 107 6.83 11.23 -17.73
C CYS A 107 8.32 11.49 -18.01
N ASP A 108 9.08 11.81 -16.96
CA ASP A 108 10.51 12.12 -17.07
C ASP A 108 11.36 10.88 -17.39
N THR A 109 11.03 9.72 -16.80
CA THR A 109 11.86 8.50 -16.91
C THR A 109 11.52 7.62 -18.11
N LEU A 110 10.28 7.65 -18.61
CA LEU A 110 9.80 6.79 -19.71
C LEU A 110 9.53 7.57 -21.00
N VAL A 111 9.93 8.85 -21.05
CA VAL A 111 9.89 9.74 -22.22
C VAL A 111 8.56 9.61 -22.98
N GLY A 112 7.46 10.01 -22.33
CA GLY A 112 6.16 10.15 -23.00
C GLY A 112 5.62 8.88 -23.65
N SER A 113 5.97 7.68 -23.14
CA SER A 113 5.44 6.42 -23.67
C SER A 113 3.91 6.34 -23.50
N ASP A 114 3.18 6.59 -24.59
CA ASP A 114 1.72 6.42 -24.70
C ASP A 114 1.27 4.98 -24.34
N GLU A 115 2.19 4.02 -24.32
CA GLU A 115 1.93 2.61 -23.97
C GLU A 115 1.55 2.41 -22.51
N LEU A 116 1.90 3.35 -21.62
CA LEU A 116 1.58 3.25 -20.18
C LEU A 116 0.25 3.91 -19.81
N ALA A 117 -0.28 4.78 -20.66
CA ALA A 117 -1.53 5.50 -20.42
C ALA A 117 -2.71 4.56 -20.06
N PRO A 118 -2.89 3.39 -20.70
CA PRO A 118 -3.96 2.45 -20.33
C PRO A 118 -3.82 1.88 -18.91
N TYR A 119 -2.60 1.87 -18.36
CA TYR A 119 -2.28 1.21 -17.10
C TYR A 119 -2.09 2.18 -15.93
N LEU A 120 -2.03 3.50 -16.16
CA LEU A 120 -1.88 4.51 -15.10
C LEU A 120 -2.92 4.32 -13.99
N SER A 121 -4.14 4.03 -14.41
CA SER A 121 -5.27 3.62 -13.59
C SER A 121 -4.92 2.51 -12.56
N LEU A 122 -4.39 1.40 -13.05
CA LEU A 122 -3.96 0.27 -12.25
C LEU A 122 -2.76 0.65 -11.37
N LEU A 123 -1.78 1.35 -11.92
CA LEU A 123 -0.58 1.77 -11.21
C LEU A 123 -0.93 2.68 -10.01
N HIS A 124 -1.85 3.63 -10.19
CA HIS A 124 -2.36 4.50 -9.12
C HIS A 124 -3.13 3.74 -8.04
N HIS A 125 -3.87 2.70 -8.44
CA HIS A 125 -4.58 1.84 -7.50
C HIS A 125 -3.60 1.05 -6.64
N LEU A 126 -2.54 0.53 -7.23
CA LEU A 126 -1.52 -0.29 -6.58
C LEU A 126 -0.46 0.53 -5.82
N LEU A 127 -0.29 1.81 -6.15
CA LEU A 127 0.73 2.69 -5.56
C LEU A 127 0.77 2.68 -4.01
N PRO A 128 -0.36 2.66 -3.27
CA PRO A 128 -0.37 2.55 -1.80
C PRO A 128 0.30 1.27 -1.25
N LEU A 129 0.44 0.22 -2.07
CA LEU A 129 1.09 -1.03 -1.68
C LEU A 129 2.62 -0.96 -1.86
N GLN A 130 3.11 -0.01 -2.66
CA GLN A 130 4.52 0.26 -2.80
C GLN A 130 5.08 0.71 -1.46
N ARG A 131 6.25 0.18 -1.09
CA ARG A 131 6.84 0.34 0.25
C ARG A 131 6.95 1.81 0.70
N GLU A 132 7.60 2.63 -0.12
CA GLU A 132 7.92 4.01 0.25
C GLU A 132 6.65 4.87 0.27
N THR A 133 5.73 4.63 -0.66
CA THR A 133 4.39 5.23 -0.62
C THR A 133 3.68 4.87 0.68
N LEU A 134 3.65 3.58 1.05
CA LEU A 134 2.99 3.16 2.29
C LEU A 134 3.62 3.81 3.52
N ILE A 135 4.95 3.90 3.59
CA ILE A 135 5.67 4.61 4.67
C ILE A 135 5.22 6.08 4.71
N PHE A 136 5.21 6.75 3.57
CA PHE A 136 4.81 8.15 3.46
C PHE A 136 3.35 8.40 3.88
N LEU A 137 2.42 7.51 3.50
CA LEU A 137 1.02 7.60 3.90
C LEU A 137 0.85 7.46 5.42
N LEU A 138 1.62 6.58 6.04
CA LEU A 138 1.53 6.26 7.46
C LEU A 138 2.43 7.11 8.36
N HIS A 139 3.20 8.03 7.77
CA HIS A 139 4.16 8.83 8.51
C HIS A 139 3.43 9.77 9.50
N PRO A 140 3.85 9.83 10.77
CA PRO A 140 3.18 10.66 11.78
C PRO A 140 3.34 12.16 11.51
N ASP A 141 4.45 12.56 10.86
CA ASP A 141 4.69 13.95 10.46
C ASP A 141 3.81 14.34 9.25
N PRO A 142 2.99 15.41 9.34
CA PRO A 142 2.27 15.98 8.19
C PRO A 142 3.17 16.40 7.03
N ASP A 143 4.40 16.81 7.31
CA ASP A 143 5.34 17.36 6.35
C ASP A 143 6.41 16.34 5.91
N ALA A 144 6.12 15.05 6.10
CA ALA A 144 6.98 13.97 5.65
C ALA A 144 7.40 14.16 4.19
N THR A 145 8.68 13.93 3.91
CA THR A 145 9.19 14.01 2.54
C THR A 145 8.55 12.90 1.70
N PRO A 146 7.99 13.22 0.51
CA PRO A 146 7.43 12.20 -0.36
C PRO A 146 8.51 11.23 -0.85
N PRO A 147 8.13 10.02 -1.30
CA PRO A 147 9.06 9.08 -1.91
C PRO A 147 9.79 9.71 -3.09
N LYS A 148 11.06 9.33 -3.29
CA LYS A 148 11.84 9.71 -4.46
C LYS A 148 11.35 8.94 -5.69
N PHE A 149 10.25 9.37 -6.28
CA PHE A 149 9.60 8.64 -7.36
C PHE A 149 10.47 8.49 -8.61
N GLU A 150 11.41 9.41 -8.86
CA GLU A 150 12.42 9.32 -9.93
C GLU A 150 13.23 8.00 -9.87
N GLU A 151 13.48 7.47 -8.67
CA GLU A 151 14.27 6.26 -8.46
C GLU A 151 13.43 4.96 -8.60
N ILE A 152 12.09 5.05 -8.51
CA ILE A 152 11.22 3.87 -8.38
C ILE A 152 10.11 3.78 -9.43
N ALA A 153 9.71 4.90 -10.07
CA ALA A 153 8.49 4.97 -10.87
C ALA A 153 8.54 4.02 -12.07
N SER A 154 9.61 4.09 -12.85
CA SER A 154 9.84 3.21 -14.00
C SER A 154 9.81 1.72 -13.64
N GLY A 155 10.58 1.32 -12.62
CA GLY A 155 10.65 -0.09 -12.20
C GLY A 155 9.31 -0.61 -11.68
N PHE A 156 8.58 0.23 -10.94
CA PHE A 156 7.23 -0.10 -10.48
C PHE A 156 6.25 -0.23 -11.64
N ALA A 157 6.25 0.72 -12.58
CA ALA A 157 5.38 0.71 -13.75
C ALA A 157 5.65 -0.53 -14.63
N LEU A 158 6.90 -0.80 -14.99
CA LEU A 158 7.26 -1.95 -15.82
C LEU A 158 6.84 -3.29 -15.20
N ARG A 159 6.91 -3.39 -13.87
CA ARG A 159 6.51 -4.62 -13.17
C ARG A 159 5.00 -4.83 -13.15
N HIS A 160 4.22 -3.76 -12.99
CA HIS A 160 2.80 -3.86 -12.64
C HIS A 160 1.84 -3.43 -13.75
N ALA A 161 2.33 -2.77 -14.81
CA ALA A 161 1.52 -2.30 -15.94
C ALA A 161 0.94 -3.44 -16.80
N ARG A 162 1.11 -4.71 -16.43
CA ARG A 162 0.55 -5.87 -17.17
C ARG A 162 -0.15 -6.88 -16.27
N TRP A 163 -0.38 -6.50 -15.01
CA TRP A 163 -0.84 -7.46 -14.02
C TRP A 163 -2.31 -7.83 -14.17
N ASP A 164 -3.13 -6.92 -14.70
CA ASP A 164 -4.48 -7.23 -15.12
C ASP A 164 -4.88 -6.39 -16.34
N PRO A 165 -4.87 -6.96 -17.56
CA PRO A 165 -5.31 -6.26 -18.77
C PRO A 165 -6.80 -5.92 -18.80
N ARG A 166 -7.60 -6.36 -17.80
CA ARG A 166 -9.03 -6.08 -17.65
C ARG A 166 -9.33 -5.09 -16.53
N PHE A 167 -8.33 -4.61 -15.79
CA PHE A 167 -8.53 -3.65 -14.72
C PHE A 167 -8.93 -2.29 -15.30
N ASN A 168 -10.22 -1.97 -15.24
CA ASN A 168 -10.80 -0.75 -15.81
C ASN A 168 -11.37 0.14 -14.68
N LEU A 169 -10.82 1.36 -14.53
CA LEU A 169 -11.18 2.32 -13.47
C LEU A 169 -12.56 2.98 -13.65
N ASN A 170 -13.31 2.65 -14.71
CA ASN A 170 -14.61 3.28 -14.99
C ASN A 170 -15.63 3.19 -13.84
N ASN A 171 -15.39 2.37 -12.81
CA ASN A 171 -16.25 2.22 -11.64
C ASN A 171 -15.80 3.00 -10.37
N ILE A 172 -14.64 3.66 -10.35
CA ILE A 172 -14.15 4.36 -9.12
C ILE A 172 -14.23 5.90 -9.23
N ASN A 173 -14.23 6.45 -10.45
CA ASN A 173 -14.36 7.91 -10.65
C ASN A 173 -15.76 8.48 -10.37
N GLN A 174 -16.71 7.68 -9.90
CA GLN A 174 -18.03 8.16 -9.45
C GLN A 174 -18.04 8.66 -7.99
N GLU A 175 -16.98 8.45 -7.20
CA GLU A 175 -16.93 8.91 -5.80
C GLU A 175 -16.23 10.27 -5.59
N ALA A 176 -15.89 10.99 -6.67
CA ALA A 176 -15.28 12.32 -6.61
C ALA A 176 -16.06 13.41 -7.37
N ALA A 177 -17.33 13.16 -7.70
CA ALA A 177 -18.26 14.15 -8.24
C ALA A 177 -19.27 14.58 -7.18
#